data_AF-A0A6L4YPV9-F1
#
_entry.id   AF-A0A6L4YPV9-F1
#
_cell.length_a   1.000
_cell.length_b   1.000
_cell.length_c   1.000
_cell.angle_alpha   90.00
_cell.angle_beta   90.00
_cell.angle_gamma   90.00
#
_symmetry.space_group_name_H-M   'P 1'
#
loop_
_entity.id
_entity.type
_entity.pdbx_description
1 polymer ?
#
loop_
_entity_poly.entity_id
_entity_poly.type
_entity_poly.pdbx_seq_one_letter_code
_entity_poly.pdbx_strand_id
1 'polypeptide(L)'
;DIFSGTEIGITPIHAAYDGFLTREIDWKSTVILRIPSDPLQPGRQIWTYYTHMADEKGNSFVSEDFPPGTSEVFVKAGTLLGYQGNYSGTPGNPTGVHLHFSIVKDDGNGQFLNETIIENTIDPSPYFNITLNANLSPPEIPVCP
;
A
#
# COMPACT_ATOMS: atom_id res chain seq x y z
N ASP A 1 -3.17 7.39 -4.41
CA ASP A 1 -3.96 6.42 -5.18
C ASP A 1 -3.37 6.18 -6.55
N ILE A 2 -3.34 4.92 -6.99
CA ILE A 2 -2.79 4.48 -8.28
C ILE A 2 -3.88 3.68 -9.02
N PHE A 3 -4.33 4.21 -10.16
CA PHE A 3 -5.43 3.66 -10.94
C PHE A 3 -4.88 2.91 -12.17
N SER A 4 -5.30 1.67 -12.36
CA SER A 4 -4.90 0.85 -13.51
C SER A 4 -5.82 0.98 -14.71
N GLY A 5 -7.09 1.36 -14.49
CA GLY A 5 -8.12 1.33 -15.51
C GLY A 5 -8.57 -0.08 -15.91
N THR A 6 -8.19 -1.11 -15.15
CA THR A 6 -8.61 -2.50 -15.37
C THR A 6 -9.75 -2.90 -14.44
N GLU A 7 -10.32 -4.09 -14.70
CA GLU A 7 -11.25 -4.74 -13.77
C GLU A 7 -10.55 -5.19 -12.46
N ILE A 8 -11.36 -5.52 -11.45
CA ILE A 8 -10.87 -6.04 -10.16
C ILE A 8 -10.13 -7.36 -10.32
N GLY A 9 -9.11 -7.61 -9.49
CA GLY A 9 -8.36 -8.86 -9.49
C GLY A 9 -7.40 -9.03 -10.67
N ILE A 10 -7.23 -8.01 -11.52
CA ILE A 10 -6.39 -8.08 -12.73
C ILE A 10 -5.01 -7.46 -12.50
N THR A 11 -4.95 -6.21 -12.06
CA THR A 11 -3.67 -5.49 -11.93
C THR A 11 -2.92 -5.95 -10.69
N PRO A 12 -1.71 -6.53 -10.82
CA PRO A 12 -0.94 -7.03 -9.70
C PRO A 12 -0.31 -5.88 -8.90
N ILE A 13 -0.19 -6.08 -7.59
CA ILE A 13 0.46 -5.18 -6.65
C ILE A 13 1.69 -5.89 -6.11
N HIS A 14 2.84 -5.23 -6.18
CA HIS A 14 4.10 -5.78 -5.74
C HIS A 14 4.71 -4.93 -4.61
N ALA A 15 5.52 -5.57 -3.77
CA ALA A 15 6.30 -4.89 -2.74
C ALA A 15 7.26 -3.88 -3.39
N ALA A 16 7.23 -2.64 -2.91
CA ALA A 16 8.05 -1.56 -3.48
C ALA A 16 9.52 -1.68 -3.06
N TYR A 17 9.76 -2.25 -1.87
CA TYR A 17 11.08 -2.40 -1.28
C TYR A 17 11.16 -3.74 -0.52
N ASP A 18 12.39 -4.14 -0.17
CA ASP A 18 12.63 -5.22 0.78
C ASP A 18 12.10 -4.80 2.16
N GLY A 19 11.44 -5.71 2.86
CA GLY A 19 10.84 -5.39 4.15
C GLY A 19 10.18 -6.59 4.84
N PHE A 20 9.47 -6.30 5.92
CA PHE A 20 8.76 -7.29 6.73
C PHE A 20 7.26 -7.05 6.64
N LEU A 21 6.54 -8.00 6.06
CA LEU A 21 5.12 -7.91 5.78
C LEU A 21 4.32 -8.38 6.98
N THR A 22 3.31 -7.59 7.32
CA THR A 22 2.30 -7.90 8.31
C THR A 22 0.91 -7.72 7.70
N ARG A 23 0.00 -8.62 8.04
CA ARG A 23 -1.42 -8.60 7.71
C ARG A 23 -2.20 -8.98 8.96
N GLU A 24 -2.88 -8.02 9.56
CA GLU A 24 -3.70 -8.27 10.74
C GLU A 24 -4.83 -9.26 10.43
N ILE A 25 -5.32 -9.93 11.47
CA ILE A 25 -6.33 -10.99 11.35
C ILE A 25 -7.68 -10.49 10.80
N ASP A 26 -8.00 -9.22 11.05
CA ASP A 26 -9.22 -8.56 10.62
C ASP A 26 -9.05 -7.79 9.29
N TRP A 27 -7.84 -7.74 8.73
CA TRP A 27 -7.56 -7.04 7.49
C TRP A 27 -7.96 -7.85 6.25
N LYS A 28 -9.05 -7.39 5.62
CA LYS A 28 -9.60 -7.99 4.40
C LYS A 28 -8.83 -7.65 3.13
N SER A 29 -8.41 -6.40 3.02
CA SER A 29 -7.94 -5.81 1.75
C SER A 29 -6.60 -5.08 1.88
N THR A 30 -5.93 -5.26 3.03
CA THR A 30 -4.80 -4.43 3.43
C THR A 30 -3.65 -5.30 3.88
N VAL A 31 -2.44 -4.91 3.50
CA VAL A 31 -1.19 -5.37 4.11
C VAL A 31 -0.32 -4.15 4.41
N ILE A 32 0.58 -4.31 5.36
CA ILE A 32 1.58 -3.30 5.70
C ILE A 32 2.97 -3.92 5.63
N LEU A 33 3.93 -3.14 5.18
CA LEU A 33 5.32 -3.56 5.05
C LEU A 33 6.22 -2.63 5.83
N ARG A 34 6.93 -3.18 6.83
CA ARG A 34 7.96 -2.50 7.61
C ARG A 34 9.26 -2.44 6.81
N ILE A 35 9.81 -1.25 6.64
CA ILE A 35 11.08 -1.01 5.98
C ILE A 35 12.05 -0.46 7.04
N PRO A 36 13.02 -1.26 7.53
CA PRO A 36 13.88 -0.87 8.64
C PRO A 36 14.79 0.31 8.34
N SER A 37 15.17 0.50 7.07
CA SER A 37 15.98 1.61 6.62
C SER A 37 15.33 2.25 5.41
N ASP A 38 14.80 3.44 5.62
CA ASP A 38 14.22 4.28 4.60
C ASP A 38 15.22 4.51 3.44
N PRO A 39 14.81 4.23 2.18
CA PRO A 39 15.66 4.41 1.00
C PRO A 39 16.15 5.84 0.78
N LEU A 40 15.42 6.85 1.24
CA LEU A 40 15.75 8.27 1.09
C LEU A 40 16.41 8.86 2.34
N GLN A 41 16.17 8.28 3.52
CA GLN A 41 16.73 8.74 4.79
C GLN A 41 17.28 7.57 5.63
N PRO A 42 18.52 7.10 5.36
CA PRO A 42 19.10 5.98 6.08
C PRO A 42 19.07 6.14 7.60
N GLY A 43 18.72 5.07 8.32
CA GLY A 43 18.60 5.07 9.78
C GLY A 43 17.20 5.43 10.31
N ARG A 44 16.24 5.76 9.43
CA ARG A 44 14.81 5.88 9.77
C ARG A 44 14.07 4.60 9.38
N GLN A 45 13.23 4.08 10.27
CA GLN A 45 12.23 3.06 9.91
C GLN A 45 10.96 3.74 9.38
N ILE A 46 10.38 3.16 8.33
CA ILE A 46 9.10 3.58 7.76
C ILE A 46 8.21 2.36 7.52
N TRP A 47 6.94 2.61 7.29
CA TRP A 47 5.97 1.60 6.92
C TRP A 47 5.24 1.98 5.65
N THR A 48 4.90 0.99 4.83
CA THR A 48 4.14 1.19 3.59
C THR A 48 2.84 0.39 3.63
N TYR A 49 1.73 1.07 3.42
CA TYR A 49 0.40 0.50 3.34
C TYR A 49 0.02 0.21 1.89
N TYR A 50 -0.60 -0.94 1.68
CA TYR A 50 -1.22 -1.33 0.42
C TYR A 50 -2.66 -1.73 0.73
N THR A 51 -3.64 -0.99 0.24
CA THR A 51 -5.05 -1.23 0.57
C THR A 51 -5.93 -1.44 -0.68
N HIS A 52 -7.23 -1.65 -0.46
CA HIS A 52 -8.25 -1.90 -1.49
C HIS A 52 -8.05 -3.18 -2.31
N MET A 53 -7.26 -4.14 -1.83
CA MET A 53 -7.05 -5.45 -2.47
C MET A 53 -8.17 -6.45 -2.15
N ALA A 54 -9.43 -6.07 -2.38
CA ALA A 54 -10.59 -6.96 -2.23
C ALA A 54 -11.75 -6.50 -3.12
N ASP A 55 -12.72 -7.39 -3.36
CA ASP A 55 -13.95 -7.05 -4.06
C ASP A 55 -14.94 -6.27 -3.18
N GLU A 56 -16.06 -5.83 -3.76
CA GLU A 56 -17.11 -5.06 -3.08
C GLU A 56 -17.72 -5.76 -1.86
N LYS A 57 -17.62 -7.10 -1.78
CA LYS A 57 -18.13 -7.93 -0.68
C LYS A 57 -17.07 -8.15 0.39
N GLY A 58 -15.82 -7.78 0.11
CA GLY A 58 -14.67 -7.98 0.98
C GLY A 58 -13.99 -9.33 0.78
N ASN A 59 -14.21 -10.00 -0.36
CA ASN A 59 -13.41 -11.17 -0.73
C ASN A 59 -12.01 -10.69 -1.10
N SER A 60 -11.00 -11.18 -0.37
CA SER A 60 -9.63 -10.70 -0.46
C SER A 60 -8.96 -11.10 -1.78
N PHE A 61 -8.21 -10.17 -2.35
CA PHE A 61 -7.26 -10.39 -3.44
C PHE A 61 -5.80 -10.27 -2.97
N VAL A 62 -5.56 -10.24 -1.66
CA VAL A 62 -4.22 -10.40 -1.08
C VAL A 62 -3.73 -11.82 -1.36
N SER A 63 -2.45 -11.99 -1.69
CA SER A 63 -1.84 -13.30 -1.98
C SER A 63 -2.10 -14.31 -0.86
N GLU A 64 -2.35 -15.55 -1.25
CA GLU A 64 -2.52 -16.68 -0.30
C GLU A 64 -1.25 -16.96 0.51
N ASP A 65 -0.08 -16.50 0.03
CA ASP A 65 1.19 -16.56 0.75
C ASP A 65 1.18 -15.72 2.04
N PHE A 66 0.26 -14.75 2.14
CA PHE A 66 0.11 -13.85 3.28
C PHE A 66 -1.31 -13.97 3.88
N PRO A 67 -1.64 -15.10 4.54
CA PRO A 67 -2.94 -15.28 5.16
C PRO A 67 -3.18 -14.28 6.30
N PRO A 68 -4.44 -14.01 6.71
CA PRO A 68 -4.73 -13.16 7.86
C PRO A 68 -4.00 -13.63 9.12
N GLY A 69 -3.41 -12.68 9.87
CA GLY A 69 -2.54 -12.97 11.02
C GLY A 69 -1.07 -13.20 10.68
N THR A 70 -0.67 -13.02 9.41
CA THR A 70 0.75 -12.99 9.02
C THR A 70 1.45 -11.81 9.68
N SER A 71 2.61 -12.04 10.28
CA SER A 71 3.37 -10.98 10.95
C SER A 71 4.85 -11.13 10.68
N GLU A 72 5.49 -10.01 10.38
CA GLU A 72 6.95 -9.88 10.26
C GLU A 72 7.59 -10.88 9.26
N VAL A 73 6.91 -11.19 8.15
CA VAL A 73 7.44 -12.08 7.11
C VAL A 73 8.30 -11.29 6.15
N PHE A 74 9.57 -11.67 6.03
CA PHE A 74 10.46 -11.02 5.07
C PHE A 74 9.99 -11.23 3.62
N VAL A 75 9.89 -10.14 2.87
CA VAL A 75 9.60 -10.13 1.44
C VAL A 75 10.61 -9.25 0.72
N LYS A 76 10.91 -9.62 -0.52
CA LYS A 76 11.79 -8.83 -1.40
C LYS A 76 10.98 -7.82 -2.21
N ALA A 77 11.61 -6.74 -2.63
CA ALA A 77 11.08 -5.86 -3.66
C ALA A 77 10.67 -6.68 -4.89
N GLY A 78 9.49 -6.39 -5.43
CA GLY A 78 8.89 -7.16 -6.52
C GLY A 78 8.12 -8.42 -6.10
N THR A 79 8.03 -8.75 -4.79
CA THR A 79 7.18 -9.84 -4.33
C THR A 79 5.70 -9.49 -4.58
N LEU A 80 4.93 -10.42 -5.15
CA LEU A 80 3.49 -10.24 -5.39
C LEU A 80 2.75 -10.18 -4.05
N LEU A 81 2.06 -9.08 -3.78
CA LEU A 81 1.26 -8.87 -2.57
C LEU A 81 -0.21 -9.21 -2.77
N GLY A 82 -0.70 -9.05 -4.00
CA GLY A 82 -2.10 -9.24 -4.34
C GLY A 82 -2.48 -8.51 -5.62
N TYR A 83 -3.77 -8.23 -5.78
CA TYR A 83 -4.32 -7.55 -6.95
C TYR A 83 -5.24 -6.39 -6.56
N GLN A 84 -5.30 -5.36 -7.41
CA GLN A 84 -6.18 -4.22 -7.21
C GLN A 84 -7.65 -4.66 -7.14
N GLY A 85 -8.37 -4.16 -6.15
CA GLY A 85 -9.80 -4.35 -5.99
C GLY A 85 -10.52 -3.01 -5.85
N ASN A 86 -11.75 -3.08 -5.35
CA ASN A 86 -12.65 -1.93 -5.20
C ASN A 86 -13.33 -1.87 -3.83
N TYR A 87 -12.79 -2.59 -2.83
CA TYR A 87 -13.35 -2.59 -1.48
C TYR A 87 -13.13 -1.26 -0.75
N SER A 88 -14.20 -0.60 -0.33
CA SER A 88 -14.13 0.72 0.35
C SER A 88 -13.85 0.67 1.85
N GLY A 89 -13.76 -0.52 2.45
CA GLY A 89 -13.86 -0.68 3.91
C GLY A 89 -15.27 -1.05 4.37
N THR A 90 -16.31 -0.73 3.58
CA THR A 90 -17.70 -1.08 3.86
C THR A 90 -18.25 -2.01 2.78
N PRO A 91 -18.72 -3.23 3.13
CA PRO A 91 -19.32 -4.15 2.17
C PRO A 91 -20.51 -3.51 1.43
N GLY A 92 -20.58 -3.70 0.11
CA GLY A 92 -21.68 -3.23 -0.74
C GLY A 92 -21.62 -1.76 -1.16
N ASN A 93 -20.54 -1.04 -0.84
CA ASN A 93 -20.30 0.34 -1.28
C ASN A 93 -18.92 0.47 -1.93
N PRO A 94 -18.70 -0.05 -3.15
CA PRO A 94 -17.36 -0.09 -3.74
C PRO A 94 -16.81 1.30 -4.07
N THR A 95 -15.47 1.43 -4.05
CA THR A 95 -14.74 2.57 -4.64
C THR A 95 -14.40 2.28 -6.11
N GLY A 96 -13.68 3.19 -6.77
CA GLY A 96 -13.04 2.86 -8.06
C GLY A 96 -11.97 1.77 -7.89
N VAL A 97 -11.65 1.02 -8.95
CA VAL A 97 -10.55 0.04 -8.89
C VAL A 97 -9.22 0.77 -8.82
N HIS A 98 -8.55 0.68 -7.66
CA HIS A 98 -7.27 1.33 -7.45
C HIS A 98 -6.48 0.71 -6.30
N LEU A 99 -5.19 1.01 -6.27
CA LEU A 99 -4.35 0.83 -5.09
C LEU A 99 -4.30 2.16 -4.32
N HIS A 100 -4.68 2.15 -3.05
CA HIS A 100 -4.31 3.20 -2.12
C HIS A 100 -2.98 2.81 -1.46
N PHE A 101 -1.96 3.64 -1.69
CA PHE A 101 -0.60 3.45 -1.21
C PHE A 101 -0.23 4.62 -0.32
N SER A 102 0.20 4.32 0.90
CA SER A 102 0.57 5.32 1.90
C SER A 102 1.88 4.95 2.57
N ILE A 103 2.71 5.95 2.84
CA ILE A 103 3.94 5.79 3.62
C ILE A 103 3.69 6.44 4.98
N VAL A 104 3.89 5.70 6.07
CA VAL A 104 3.74 6.23 7.43
C VAL A 104 5.03 6.11 8.23
N LYS A 105 5.17 6.97 9.23
CA LYS A 105 6.26 6.93 10.21
C LYS A 105 6.07 5.78 11.19
N ASP A 106 7.19 5.35 11.75
CA ASP A 106 7.22 4.50 12.92
C ASP A 106 6.84 5.29 14.18
N ASP A 107 6.21 4.63 15.16
CA ASP A 107 5.86 5.21 16.45
C ASP A 107 7.07 5.37 17.41
N GLY A 108 8.23 4.84 17.02
CA GLY A 108 9.46 4.83 17.81
C GLY A 108 9.64 3.60 18.69
N ASN A 109 8.63 2.73 18.79
CA ASN A 109 8.69 1.42 19.45
C ASN A 109 8.62 0.26 18.44
N GLY A 110 8.72 0.55 17.14
CA GLY A 110 8.62 -0.45 16.09
C GLY A 110 7.19 -0.80 15.69
N GLN A 111 6.21 0.09 15.93
CA GLN A 111 4.84 -0.03 15.42
C GLN A 111 4.53 1.06 14.40
N PHE A 112 3.57 0.79 13.51
CA PHE A 112 3.11 1.75 12.52
C PHE A 112 2.16 2.77 13.13
N LEU A 113 2.24 4.01 12.66
CA LEU A 113 1.27 5.04 13.00
C LEU A 113 0.05 5.00 12.07
N ASN A 114 -1.09 5.48 12.58
CA ASN A 114 -2.36 5.54 11.85
C ASN A 114 -2.24 6.48 10.63
N GLU A 115 -2.58 5.98 9.44
CA GLU A 115 -2.52 6.63 8.13
C GLU A 115 -3.61 7.70 7.93
N THR A 116 -4.73 7.61 8.65
CA THR A 116 -5.82 8.61 8.60
C THR A 116 -5.41 9.94 9.21
N ILE A 117 -4.34 9.95 10.00
CA ILE A 117 -3.75 11.14 10.61
C ILE A 117 -2.64 11.63 9.69
N ILE A 118 -2.87 12.77 9.02
CA ILE A 118 -1.97 13.29 7.99
C ILE A 118 -0.55 13.51 8.49
N GLU A 119 -0.36 13.90 9.75
CA GLU A 119 0.96 14.15 10.36
C GLU A 119 1.82 12.88 10.48
N ASN A 120 1.19 11.70 10.45
CA ASN A 120 1.86 10.41 10.50
C ASN A 120 2.34 9.94 9.12
N THR A 121 1.81 10.55 8.05
CA THR A 121 2.14 10.18 6.68
C THR A 121 3.39 10.92 6.17
N ILE A 122 4.05 10.31 5.19
CA ILE A 122 5.18 10.89 4.45
C ILE A 122 4.75 11.06 3.00
N ASP A 123 5.06 12.20 2.39
CA ASP A 123 4.80 12.44 0.97
C ASP A 123 5.47 11.35 0.13
N PRO A 124 4.71 10.57 -0.68
CA PRO A 124 5.26 9.54 -1.53
C PRO A 124 6.00 10.12 -2.76
N SER A 125 5.78 11.39 -3.12
CA SER A 125 6.33 12.00 -4.35
C SER A 125 7.85 11.79 -4.53
N PRO A 126 8.70 11.99 -3.50
CA PRO A 126 10.14 11.74 -3.62
C PRO A 126 10.51 10.28 -3.85
N TYR A 127 9.68 9.33 -3.40
CA TYR A 127 9.93 7.89 -3.56
C TYR A 127 9.54 7.39 -4.95
N PHE A 128 8.52 8.00 -5.56
CA PHE A 128 8.11 7.72 -6.94
C PHE A 128 8.88 8.56 -7.97
N ASN A 129 9.65 9.56 -7.51
CA ASN A 129 10.31 10.55 -8.36
C ASN A 129 9.31 11.28 -9.30
N ILE A 130 8.07 11.48 -8.84
CA ILE A 130 6.96 12.09 -9.56
C ILE A 130 6.19 12.98 -8.57
N THR A 131 5.78 14.18 -8.98
CA THR A 131 4.89 15.04 -8.17
C THR A 131 3.48 14.43 -8.13
N LEU A 132 3.09 13.88 -6.98
CA LEU A 132 1.78 13.23 -6.77
C LEU A 132 0.72 14.18 -6.18
N ASN A 133 1.11 15.38 -5.77
CA ASN A 133 0.17 16.39 -5.30
C ASN A 133 -0.61 16.99 -6.48
N ALA A 134 -1.90 16.66 -6.58
CA ALA A 134 -2.77 17.09 -7.67
C ALA A 134 -2.84 18.62 -7.89
N ASN A 135 -2.56 19.43 -6.87
CA ASN A 135 -2.52 20.89 -7.01
C ASN A 135 -1.23 21.42 -7.66
N LEU A 136 -0.18 20.58 -7.69
CA LEU A 136 1.16 20.91 -8.19
C LEU A 136 1.58 20.04 -9.39
N SER A 137 0.87 18.94 -9.65
CA SER A 137 1.16 18.03 -10.75
C SER A 137 0.97 18.74 -12.10
N PRO A 138 1.91 18.55 -13.06
CA PRO A 138 1.71 19.01 -14.41
C PRO A 138 0.48 18.32 -15.04
N PRO A 139 -0.18 18.95 -16.03
CA PRO A 139 -1.40 18.42 -16.64
C PRO A 139 -1.17 17.12 -17.44
N GLU A 140 0.07 16.79 -17.79
CA GLU A 140 0.43 15.54 -18.44
C GLU A 140 0.50 14.39 -17.43
N ILE A 141 -0.26 13.33 -17.69
CA ILE A 141 -0.26 12.12 -16.89
C ILE A 141 1.09 11.42 -17.09
N PRO A 142 1.90 11.21 -16.03
CA PRO A 142 3.13 10.46 -16.15
C PRO A 142 2.81 9.03 -16.55
N VAL A 143 3.34 8.61 -17.71
CA VAL A 143 3.31 7.23 -18.17
C VAL A 143 4.63 6.55 -17.82
N CYS A 144 4.58 5.29 -17.42
CA CYS A 144 5.80 4.50 -17.29
C CYS A 144 6.40 4.32 -18.71
N PRO A 145 7.70 4.61 -18.92
CA PRO A 145 8.37 4.41 -20.20
C PRO A 145 8.49 2.93 -20.60
#